data_AF-A0A915LHN5-F1
#
_entry.id   AF-A0A915LHN5-F1
#
_cell.length_a   1.000
_cell.length_b   1.000
_cell.length_c   1.000
_cell.angle_alpha   90.00
_cell.angle_beta   90.00
_cell.angle_gamma   90.00
#
_symmetry.space_group_name_H-M   'P 1'
#
loop_
_entity.id
_entity.type
_entity.pdbx_description
1 polymer ?
#
loop_
_entity_poly.entity_id
_entity_poly.type
_entity_poly.pdbx_seq_one_letter_code
_entity_poly.pdbx_strand_id
1 'polypeptide(L)'
;VPIEKNRGCNHMSCTTASCRYQFCWVCMGDWKLHMAASPFRCNRFEGGGDIAKKLGATIDKKQKDKQMSELNAQRFIFYAGRYANHEQSLKFEHKFRQQLEEKMKQYQTRSKGSYLDAAFIKDAVEALGIARRVLQFSYALAYFLRADSLSTVIFVDNQEFIERPTEELSSLLEQSDINAMDETELKRMKTNAVAVTNNLNKSCKNLLKHAYDGAKNKEWKYCEDLMGDLKSGTMEQN
;
A
#
# COMPACT_ATOMS: atom_id res chain seq x y z
N VAL A 1 16.72 0.39 -18.94
CA VAL A 1 16.65 -1.09 -18.97
C VAL A 1 15.29 -1.50 -18.49
N PRO A 2 14.54 -2.33 -19.23
CA PRO A 2 13.26 -2.86 -18.76
C PRO A 2 13.45 -3.67 -17.47
N ILE A 3 12.59 -3.45 -16.47
CA ILE A 3 12.58 -4.19 -15.21
C ILE A 3 11.19 -4.81 -15.07
N GLU A 4 11.12 -6.10 -14.81
CA GLU A 4 9.88 -6.81 -14.49
C GLU A 4 9.77 -6.99 -12.98
N LYS A 5 8.60 -6.66 -12.41
CA LYS A 5 8.32 -6.89 -10.99
C LYS A 5 8.04 -8.37 -10.76
N ASN A 6 8.86 -9.01 -9.93
CA ASN A 6 8.79 -10.44 -9.63
C ASN A 6 8.59 -10.76 -8.14
N ARG A 7 8.41 -9.74 -7.30
CA ARG A 7 8.20 -9.86 -5.86
C ARG A 7 7.20 -8.84 -5.32
N GLY A 8 6.85 -8.97 -4.04
CA GLY A 8 5.80 -8.19 -3.39
C GLY A 8 6.21 -6.74 -3.13
N CYS A 9 7.47 -6.51 -2.79
CA CYS A 9 7.96 -5.19 -2.41
C CYS A 9 7.87 -4.17 -3.56
N ASN A 10 7.44 -2.95 -3.24
CA ASN A 10 7.41 -1.82 -4.18
C ASN A 10 8.72 -1.00 -4.17
N HIS A 11 9.66 -1.30 -3.25
CA HIS A 11 11.00 -0.73 -3.24
C HIS A 11 11.88 -1.43 -4.27
N MET A 12 12.06 -0.80 -5.42
CA MET A 12 12.84 -1.37 -6.52
C MET A 12 14.23 -0.74 -6.58
N SER A 13 15.21 -1.53 -7.02
CA SER A 13 16.55 -1.06 -7.37
C SER A 13 16.82 -1.34 -8.85
N CYS A 14 17.53 -0.44 -9.52
CA CYS A 14 17.96 -0.66 -10.89
C CYS A 14 18.85 -1.91 -10.98
N THR A 15 18.59 -2.77 -11.96
CA THR A 15 19.32 -4.04 -12.15
C THR A 15 20.64 -3.86 -12.90
N THR A 16 20.87 -2.70 -13.51
CA THR A 16 22.13 -2.38 -14.19
C THR A 16 23.24 -2.20 -13.16
N ALA A 17 24.34 -2.94 -13.28
CA ALA A 17 25.44 -2.92 -12.30
C ALA A 17 26.04 -1.51 -12.04
N SER A 18 26.04 -0.64 -13.05
CA SER A 18 26.52 0.75 -12.93
C SER A 18 25.48 1.73 -12.36
N CYS A 19 24.22 1.32 -12.24
CA CYS A 19 23.13 2.15 -11.74
C CYS A 19 22.67 1.68 -10.37
N ARG A 20 22.81 2.54 -9.35
CA ARG A 20 22.34 2.27 -7.99
C ARG A 20 21.02 2.98 -7.65
N TYR A 21 20.31 3.46 -8.67
CA TYR A 21 19.06 4.19 -8.46
C TYR A 21 17.99 3.28 -7.87
N GLN A 22 17.27 3.79 -6.87
CA GLN A 22 16.17 3.11 -6.20
C GLN A 22 14.89 3.91 -6.38
N PHE A 23 13.80 3.23 -6.68
CA PHE A 23 12.53 3.86 -7.03
C PHE A 23 11.34 3.10 -6.49
N CYS A 24 10.20 3.78 -6.40
CA CYS A 24 8.93 3.17 -6.06
C CYS A 24 8.25 2.63 -7.31
N TRP A 25 7.87 1.36 -7.32
CA TRP A 25 7.19 0.73 -8.46
C TRP A 25 5.83 1.39 -8.79
N VAL A 26 5.19 2.02 -7.81
CA VAL A 26 3.85 2.61 -7.99
C VAL A 26 3.91 3.96 -8.68
N CYS A 27 4.75 4.87 -8.19
CA CYS A 27 4.83 6.25 -8.70
C CYS A 27 6.02 6.50 -9.62
N MET A 28 6.93 5.52 -9.77
CA MET A 28 8.20 5.62 -10.49
C MET A 28 9.14 6.73 -9.98
N GLY A 29 8.86 7.29 -8.80
CA GLY A 29 9.67 8.33 -8.17
C GLY A 29 10.79 7.76 -7.30
N ASP A 30 11.71 8.64 -6.90
CA ASP A 30 12.86 8.29 -6.04
C ASP A 30 12.38 7.71 -4.71
N TRP A 31 12.93 6.56 -4.34
CA TRP A 31 12.60 5.90 -3.08
C TRP A 31 12.97 6.73 -1.85
N LYS A 32 14.01 7.57 -1.94
CA LYS A 32 14.42 8.45 -0.84
C LYS A 32 13.31 9.40 -0.40
N LEU A 33 12.43 9.79 -1.33
CA LEU A 33 11.28 10.64 -1.03
C LEU A 33 10.18 9.92 -0.24
N HIS A 34 10.21 8.60 -0.15
CA HIS A 34 9.24 7.80 0.63
C HIS A 34 9.72 7.55 2.07
N MET A 35 10.95 7.98 2.40
CA MET A 35 11.50 7.89 3.75
C MET A 35 10.85 8.91 4.69
N ALA A 36 10.84 8.62 5.99
CA ALA A 36 10.06 9.33 7.01
C ALA A 36 10.27 10.86 7.09
N ALA A 37 11.41 11.37 6.62
CA ALA A 37 11.76 12.79 6.67
C ALA A 37 11.22 13.63 5.49
N SER A 38 10.60 13.01 4.50
CA SER A 38 10.12 13.68 3.28
C SER A 38 8.66 14.13 3.41
N PRO A 39 8.29 15.33 2.90
CA PRO A 39 6.89 15.74 2.79
C PRO A 39 6.14 15.04 1.65
N PHE A 40 6.83 14.29 0.79
CA PHE A 40 6.24 13.62 -0.37
C PHE A 40 5.25 12.51 0.05
N ARG A 41 4.11 12.42 -0.66
CA ARG A 41 3.03 11.46 -0.37
C ARG A 41 2.54 10.79 -1.64
N CYS A 42 3.04 9.59 -1.92
CA CYS A 42 2.68 8.87 -3.15
C CYS A 42 1.24 8.33 -3.14
N ASN A 43 0.59 8.26 -1.99
CA ASN A 43 -0.77 7.74 -1.81
C ASN A 43 -1.88 8.78 -2.01
N ARG A 44 -1.52 10.07 -2.16
CA ARG A 44 -2.47 11.17 -2.32
C ARG A 44 -2.66 11.53 -3.79
N PHE A 45 -3.91 11.63 -4.23
CA PHE A 45 -4.24 12.14 -5.56
C PHE A 45 -4.33 13.66 -5.54
N GLU A 46 -3.38 14.35 -6.18
CA GLU A 46 -3.28 15.82 -6.18
C GLU A 46 -4.30 16.52 -7.10
N GLY A 47 -5.06 15.78 -7.90
CA GLY A 47 -5.98 16.38 -8.88
C GLY A 47 -7.29 16.97 -8.30
N GLY A 48 -7.75 16.52 -7.12
CA GLY A 48 -9.10 16.82 -6.64
C GLY A 48 -9.28 18.20 -5.98
N GLY A 49 -8.31 18.65 -5.19
CA GLY A 49 -8.41 19.90 -4.43
C GLY A 49 -8.03 21.15 -5.22
N ASP A 50 -7.08 21.00 -6.16
CA ASP A 50 -6.53 22.12 -6.91
C ASP A 50 -7.36 22.47 -8.14
N ILE A 51 -8.11 21.53 -8.70
CA ILE A 51 -8.90 21.78 -9.92
C ILE A 51 -10.24 22.42 -9.62
N ALA A 52 -10.92 22.09 -8.52
CA ALA A 52 -12.10 22.85 -8.08
C ALA A 52 -11.77 24.34 -7.80
N LYS A 53 -10.52 24.63 -7.43
CA LYS A 53 -9.97 26.00 -7.29
C LYS A 53 -9.51 26.61 -8.62
N LYS A 54 -8.95 25.81 -9.55
CA LYS A 54 -8.47 26.25 -10.87
C LYS A 54 -9.59 26.39 -11.92
N LEU A 55 -10.69 25.65 -11.77
CA LEU A 55 -11.95 25.83 -12.50
C LEU A 55 -12.64 27.11 -11.99
N GLY A 56 -12.05 28.27 -12.29
CA GLY A 56 -12.68 29.56 -12.02
C GLY A 56 -14.04 29.68 -12.73
N ALA A 57 -14.83 30.67 -12.31
CA ALA A 57 -16.20 30.93 -12.78
C ALA A 57 -16.35 31.30 -14.28
N THR A 58 -15.27 31.24 -15.07
CA THR A 58 -15.16 31.85 -16.42
C THR A 58 -15.07 30.83 -17.56
N ILE A 59 -15.24 29.54 -17.30
CA ILE A 59 -15.11 28.47 -18.31
C ILE A 59 -16.50 28.01 -18.77
N ASP A 60 -16.70 27.85 -20.08
CA ASP A 60 -17.93 27.31 -20.67
C ASP A 60 -18.27 25.92 -20.09
N LYS A 61 -19.58 25.64 -19.94
CA LYS A 61 -20.09 24.39 -19.34
C LYS A 61 -19.51 23.15 -20.02
N LYS A 62 -19.41 23.15 -21.35
CA LYS A 62 -18.87 22.02 -22.12
C LYS A 62 -17.38 21.75 -21.83
N GLN A 63 -16.60 22.82 -21.65
CA GLN A 63 -15.18 22.70 -21.29
C GLN A 63 -15.01 22.21 -19.84
N LYS A 64 -15.86 22.68 -18.91
CA LYS A 64 -15.89 22.22 -17.53
C LYS A 64 -16.22 20.72 -17.43
N ASP A 65 -17.24 20.25 -18.16
CA ASP A 65 -17.64 18.84 -18.18
C ASP A 65 -16.51 17.95 -18.74
N LYS A 66 -15.84 18.38 -19.81
CA LYS A 66 -14.69 17.68 -20.37
C LYS A 66 -13.53 17.56 -19.38
N GLN A 67 -13.15 18.67 -18.74
CA GLN A 67 -12.07 18.67 -17.75
C GLN A 67 -12.39 17.79 -16.53
N MET A 68 -13.66 17.78 -16.09
CA MET A 68 -14.10 16.89 -15.01
C MET A 68 -14.01 15.41 -15.41
N SER A 69 -14.42 15.07 -16.64
CA SER A 69 -14.30 13.70 -17.16
C SER A 69 -12.84 13.23 -17.23
N GLU A 70 -11.94 14.08 -17.73
CA GLU A 70 -10.50 13.78 -17.77
C GLU A 70 -9.92 13.58 -16.36
N LEU A 71 -10.34 14.41 -15.40
CA LEU A 71 -9.93 14.30 -14.01
C LEU A 71 -10.41 12.98 -13.38
N ASN A 72 -11.66 12.59 -13.61
CA ASN A 72 -12.21 11.35 -13.10
C ASN A 72 -11.53 10.12 -13.70
N ALA A 73 -11.16 10.18 -14.98
CA ALA A 73 -10.34 9.14 -15.61
C ALA A 73 -8.96 9.03 -14.95
N GLN A 74 -8.27 10.15 -14.71
CA GLN A 74 -6.97 10.16 -14.02
C GLN A 74 -7.09 9.63 -12.58
N ARG A 75 -8.15 10.05 -11.87
CA ARG A 75 -8.47 9.57 -10.53
C ARG A 75 -8.67 8.06 -10.53
N PHE A 76 -9.47 7.54 -11.46
CA PHE A 76 -9.69 6.11 -11.60
C PHE A 76 -8.39 5.35 -11.82
N ILE A 77 -7.55 5.79 -12.78
CA ILE A 77 -6.24 5.18 -13.04
C ILE A 77 -5.35 5.19 -11.78
N PHE A 78 -5.35 6.30 -11.03
CA PHE A 78 -4.56 6.42 -9.80
C PHE A 78 -4.96 5.40 -8.74
N TYR A 79 -6.26 5.31 -8.42
CA TYR A 79 -6.76 4.42 -7.36
C TYR A 79 -6.81 2.96 -7.81
N ALA A 80 -7.27 2.68 -9.03
CA ALA A 80 -7.31 1.33 -9.60
C ALA A 80 -5.89 0.75 -9.79
N GLY A 81 -4.92 1.58 -10.19
CA GLY A 81 -3.52 1.17 -10.31
C GLY A 81 -2.93 0.73 -8.96
N ARG A 82 -3.23 1.46 -7.88
CA ARG A 82 -2.78 1.09 -6.51
C ARG A 82 -3.47 -0.15 -6.00
N TYR A 83 -4.78 -0.27 -6.22
CA TYR A 83 -5.53 -1.49 -5.95
C TYR A 83 -4.89 -2.70 -6.62
N ALA A 84 -4.72 -2.65 -7.95
CA ALA A 84 -4.18 -3.75 -8.74
C ALA A 84 -2.73 -4.07 -8.34
N ASN A 85 -1.92 -3.06 -8.03
CA ASN A 85 -0.56 -3.27 -7.57
C ASN A 85 -0.50 -4.03 -6.23
N HIS A 86 -1.33 -3.67 -5.25
CA HIS A 86 -1.37 -4.42 -3.98
C HIS A 86 -1.96 -5.82 -4.14
N GLU A 87 -2.90 -6.02 -5.08
CA GLU A 87 -3.39 -7.35 -5.46
C GLU A 87 -2.26 -8.21 -6.05
N GLN A 88 -1.46 -7.65 -6.94
CA GLN A 88 -0.31 -8.33 -7.52
C GLN A 88 0.78 -8.62 -6.48
N SER A 89 1.10 -7.64 -5.61
CA SER A 89 2.05 -7.82 -4.51
C SER A 89 1.62 -8.95 -3.56
N LEU A 90 0.33 -9.02 -3.23
CA LEU A 90 -0.23 -10.09 -2.41
C LEU A 90 -0.05 -11.47 -3.06
N LYS A 91 -0.27 -11.57 -4.38
CA LYS A 91 -0.02 -12.82 -5.14
C LYS A 91 1.44 -13.25 -5.06
N PHE A 92 2.39 -12.31 -5.11
CA PHE A 92 3.81 -12.61 -4.93
C PHE A 92 4.15 -13.04 -3.50
N GLU A 93 3.61 -12.37 -2.49
CA GLU A 93 3.82 -12.71 -1.08
C GLU A 93 3.31 -14.12 -0.75
N HIS A 94 2.15 -14.52 -1.30
CA HIS A 94 1.63 -15.88 -1.15
C HIS A 94 2.57 -16.95 -1.72
N LYS A 95 3.16 -16.71 -2.90
CA LYS A 95 4.16 -17.62 -3.48
C LYS A 95 5.45 -17.64 -2.67
N PHE A 96 5.88 -16.48 -2.18
CA PHE A 96 7.12 -16.33 -1.43
C PHE A 96 7.07 -16.99 -0.05
N ARG A 97 5.88 -17.06 0.57
CA ARG A 97 5.66 -17.74 1.86
C ARG A 97 6.26 -19.14 1.92
N GLN A 98 5.98 -19.97 0.91
CA GLN A 98 6.43 -21.36 0.88
C GLN A 98 7.95 -21.45 0.86
N GLN A 99 8.61 -20.58 0.09
CA GLN A 99 10.07 -20.53 0.00
C GLN A 99 10.72 -20.11 1.33
N LEU A 100 10.12 -19.15 2.04
CA LEU A 100 10.61 -18.71 3.35
C LEU A 100 10.49 -19.81 4.41
N GLU A 101 9.35 -20.52 4.44
CA GLU A 101 9.13 -21.62 5.38
C GLU A 101 10.16 -22.74 5.17
N GLU A 102 10.50 -23.06 3.91
CA GLU A 102 11.51 -24.05 3.57
C GLU A 102 12.93 -23.62 3.98
N LYS A 103 13.32 -22.37 3.65
CA LYS A 103 14.62 -21.81 4.08
C LYS A 103 14.81 -21.86 5.59
N MET A 104 13.75 -21.58 6.35
CA MET A 104 13.84 -21.61 7.82
C MET A 104 14.01 -23.03 8.37
N LYS A 105 13.35 -24.04 7.79
CA LYS A 105 13.57 -25.45 8.14
C LYS A 105 15.00 -25.90 7.86
N GLN A 106 15.57 -25.47 6.74
CA GLN A 106 16.97 -25.76 6.37
C GLN A 106 17.94 -25.15 7.39
N TYR A 107 17.75 -23.89 7.76
CA TYR A 107 18.54 -23.22 8.80
C TYR A 107 18.49 -23.98 10.14
N GLN A 108 17.29 -24.36 10.60
CA GLN A 108 17.10 -25.08 11.87
C GLN A 108 17.84 -26.43 11.90
N THR A 109 17.82 -27.16 10.77
CA THR A 109 18.52 -28.44 10.63
C THR A 109 20.04 -28.26 10.71
N ARG A 110 20.58 -27.21 10.07
CA ARG A 110 22.03 -26.92 10.08
C ARG A 110 22.52 -26.44 11.44
N SER A 111 21.75 -25.62 12.12
CA SER A 111 22.19 -24.88 13.32
C SER A 111 22.16 -25.70 14.61
N LYS A 112 22.10 -27.04 14.54
CA LYS A 112 22.30 -28.03 15.64
C LYS A 112 21.78 -27.58 17.03
N GLY A 113 20.56 -27.04 17.12
CA GLY A 113 19.94 -26.68 18.40
C GLY A 113 19.73 -25.18 18.67
N SER A 114 20.00 -24.28 17.72
CA SER A 114 19.50 -22.90 17.81
C SER A 114 17.96 -22.89 17.80
N TYR A 115 17.34 -22.71 18.97
CA TYR A 115 15.89 -22.60 19.17
C TYR A 115 15.37 -21.20 18.77
N LEU A 116 15.86 -20.66 17.66
CA LEU A 116 15.26 -19.44 17.11
C LEU A 116 13.91 -19.83 16.51
N ASP A 117 12.87 -19.49 17.26
CA ASP A 117 11.48 -19.68 16.86
C ASP A 117 11.24 -19.04 15.49
N ALA A 118 10.85 -19.89 14.53
CA ALA A 118 10.53 -19.57 13.14
C ALA A 118 9.15 -18.94 12.97
N ALA A 119 8.31 -18.93 14.01
CA ALA A 119 6.94 -18.42 13.94
C ALA A 119 6.90 -16.96 13.47
N PHE A 120 7.90 -16.14 13.80
CA PHE A 120 7.92 -14.73 13.39
C PHE A 120 7.87 -14.54 11.87
N ILE A 121 8.42 -15.46 11.07
CA ILE A 121 8.36 -15.38 9.61
C ILE A 121 6.93 -15.61 9.14
N LYS A 122 6.25 -16.60 9.73
CA LYS A 122 4.86 -16.91 9.43
C LYS A 122 3.96 -15.72 9.78
N ASP A 123 4.15 -15.15 10.97
CA ASP A 123 3.40 -13.99 11.45
C ASP A 123 3.65 -12.75 10.58
N ALA A 124 4.90 -12.51 10.16
CA ALA A 124 5.26 -11.41 9.28
C ALA A 124 4.60 -11.53 7.90
N VAL A 125 4.65 -12.72 7.29
CA VAL A 125 4.01 -12.95 5.98
C VAL A 125 2.48 -12.86 6.07
N GLU A 126 1.88 -13.32 7.17
CA GLU A 126 0.44 -13.17 7.40
C GLU A 126 0.04 -11.70 7.57
N ALA A 127 0.81 -10.94 8.35
CA ALA A 127 0.59 -9.51 8.51
C ALA A 127 0.74 -8.74 7.20
N LEU A 128 1.73 -9.08 6.35
CA LEU A 128 1.83 -8.54 4.99
C LEU A 128 0.57 -8.82 4.18
N GLY A 129 0.11 -10.07 4.19
CA GLY A 129 -1.09 -10.45 3.45
C GLY A 129 -2.35 -9.68 3.89
N ILE A 130 -2.51 -9.49 5.20
CA ILE A 130 -3.59 -8.66 5.77
C ILE A 130 -3.43 -7.20 5.31
N ALA A 131 -2.23 -6.63 5.47
CA ALA A 131 -1.96 -5.25 5.12
C ALA A 131 -2.20 -4.95 3.65
N ARG A 132 -1.77 -5.83 2.72
CA ARG A 132 -2.04 -5.68 1.29
C ARG A 132 -3.53 -5.67 0.99
N ARG A 133 -4.33 -6.53 1.62
CA ARG A 133 -5.80 -6.53 1.44
C ARG A 133 -6.43 -5.26 1.99
N VAL A 134 -6.02 -4.84 3.19
CA VAL A 134 -6.47 -3.59 3.80
C VAL A 134 -6.15 -2.41 2.87
N LEU A 135 -4.93 -2.35 2.32
CA LEU A 135 -4.52 -1.31 1.39
C LEU A 135 -5.35 -1.34 0.09
N GLN A 136 -5.55 -2.50 -0.55
CA GLN A 136 -6.40 -2.65 -1.73
C GLN A 136 -7.77 -2.00 -1.51
N PHE A 137 -8.49 -2.44 -0.49
CA PHE A 137 -9.85 -1.96 -0.25
C PHE A 137 -9.88 -0.54 0.33
N SER A 138 -8.80 -0.10 0.99
CA SER A 138 -8.67 1.31 1.39
C SER A 138 -8.60 2.24 0.18
N TYR A 139 -7.89 1.85 -0.89
CA TYR A 139 -7.85 2.62 -2.13
C TYR A 139 -9.17 2.57 -2.89
N ALA A 140 -9.87 1.43 -2.88
CA ALA A 140 -11.22 1.34 -3.43
C ALA A 140 -12.19 2.29 -2.71
N LEU A 141 -12.14 2.37 -1.38
CA LEU A 141 -12.93 3.33 -0.61
C LEU A 141 -12.52 4.78 -0.90
N ALA A 142 -11.22 5.09 -0.82
CA ALA A 142 -10.70 6.43 -1.02
C ALA A 142 -11.01 7.01 -2.41
N TYR A 143 -11.16 6.17 -3.43
CA TYR A 143 -11.62 6.59 -4.76
C TYR A 143 -12.94 7.37 -4.70
N PHE A 144 -13.88 7.00 -3.84
CA PHE A 144 -15.18 7.67 -3.74
C PHE A 144 -15.21 8.85 -2.77
N LEU A 145 -14.19 9.00 -1.92
CA LEU A 145 -14.18 10.00 -0.85
C LEU A 145 -13.68 11.38 -1.32
N ARG A 146 -14.31 12.44 -0.81
CA ARG A 146 -13.84 13.81 -1.00
C ARG A 146 -12.59 14.06 -0.17
N ALA A 147 -11.57 14.60 -0.82
CA ALA A 147 -10.26 14.85 -0.22
C ALA A 147 -10.24 16.02 0.79
N ASP A 148 -11.26 16.89 0.79
CA ASP A 148 -11.35 18.06 1.66
C ASP A 148 -12.02 17.75 3.02
N SER A 149 -12.57 16.56 3.21
CA SER A 149 -13.11 16.14 4.50
C SER A 149 -11.97 15.74 5.46
N LEU A 150 -12.03 16.22 6.70
CA LEU A 150 -11.06 15.86 7.74
C LEU A 150 -10.99 14.34 7.94
N SER A 151 -12.12 13.64 7.97
CA SER A 151 -12.14 12.18 8.12
C SER A 151 -11.44 11.48 6.95
N THR A 152 -11.53 12.01 5.72
CA THR A 152 -10.79 11.48 4.56
C THR A 152 -9.29 11.76 4.68
N VAL A 153 -8.90 12.97 5.10
CA VAL A 153 -7.48 13.31 5.30
C VAL A 153 -6.82 12.36 6.30
N ILE A 154 -7.47 12.15 7.45
CA ILE A 154 -7.01 11.21 8.49
C ILE A 154 -6.98 9.78 7.96
N PHE A 155 -7.99 9.37 7.17
CA PHE A 155 -8.02 8.03 6.57
C PHE A 155 -6.83 7.81 5.63
N VAL A 156 -6.52 8.77 4.77
CA VAL A 156 -5.40 8.69 3.83
C VAL A 156 -4.04 8.78 4.54
N ASP A 157 -3.92 9.55 5.63
CA ASP A 157 -2.73 9.50 6.50
C ASP A 157 -2.55 8.12 7.14
N ASN A 158 -3.66 7.51 7.58
CA ASN A 158 -3.63 6.16 8.14
C ASN A 158 -3.21 5.10 7.11
N GLN A 159 -3.44 5.31 5.80
CA GLN A 159 -2.90 4.42 4.77
C GLN A 159 -1.38 4.44 4.76
N GLU A 160 -0.74 5.62 4.90
CA GLU A 160 0.72 5.74 4.90
C GLU A 160 1.36 4.99 6.08
N PHE A 161 0.71 5.01 7.25
CA PHE A 161 1.13 4.24 8.42
C PHE A 161 1.05 2.72 8.22
N ILE A 162 0.42 2.25 7.14
CA ILE A 162 0.38 0.85 6.72
C ILE A 162 1.37 0.62 5.58
N GLU A 163 1.37 1.47 4.56
CA GLU A 163 2.22 1.30 3.37
C GLU A 163 3.70 1.21 3.70
N ARG A 164 4.22 2.15 4.51
CA ARG A 164 5.66 2.17 4.79
C ARG A 164 6.13 0.92 5.54
N PRO A 165 5.51 0.51 6.67
CA PRO A 165 5.87 -0.75 7.33
C PRO A 165 5.63 -1.98 6.45
N THR A 166 4.64 -1.95 5.55
CA THR A 166 4.40 -3.05 4.58
C THR A 166 5.60 -3.22 3.66
N GLU A 167 6.08 -2.13 3.04
CA GLU A 167 7.23 -2.22 2.14
C GLU A 167 8.54 -2.51 2.87
N GLU A 168 8.72 -1.99 4.09
CA GLU A 168 9.86 -2.31 4.96
C GLU A 168 9.91 -3.81 5.29
N LEU A 169 8.78 -4.38 5.73
CA LEU A 169 8.70 -5.80 6.08
C LEU A 169 8.86 -6.69 4.84
N SER A 170 8.23 -6.33 3.72
CA SER A 170 8.37 -7.04 2.45
C SER A 170 9.82 -7.04 1.98
N SER A 171 10.49 -5.88 2.04
CA SER A 171 11.89 -5.71 1.68
C SER A 171 12.82 -6.55 2.57
N LEU A 172 12.62 -6.47 3.91
CA LEU A 172 13.39 -7.23 4.89
C LEU A 172 13.31 -8.73 4.60
N LEU A 173 12.12 -9.28 4.37
CA LEU A 173 11.95 -10.70 4.09
C LEU A 173 12.51 -11.10 2.72
N GLU A 174 12.32 -10.28 1.69
CA GLU A 174 12.74 -10.60 0.33
C GLU A 174 14.26 -10.53 0.11
N GLN A 175 14.94 -9.60 0.77
CA GLN A 175 16.38 -9.39 0.63
C GLN A 175 17.20 -10.31 1.56
N SER A 176 16.56 -10.92 2.56
CA SER A 176 17.26 -11.75 3.53
C SER A 176 17.62 -13.13 2.95
N ASP A 177 18.92 -13.42 2.86
CA ASP A 177 19.40 -14.79 2.66
C ASP A 177 19.60 -15.49 4.02
N ILE A 178 18.50 -16.02 4.55
CA ILE A 178 18.44 -16.70 5.86
C ILE A 178 19.53 -17.79 6.00
N ASN A 179 19.88 -18.48 4.91
CA ASN A 179 20.87 -19.55 4.94
C ASN A 179 22.31 -19.04 5.01
N ALA A 180 22.57 -17.81 4.57
CA ALA A 180 23.89 -17.17 4.64
C ALA A 180 24.12 -16.41 5.95
N MET A 181 23.05 -16.07 6.68
CA MET A 181 23.13 -15.30 7.93
C MET A 181 23.75 -16.10 9.09
N ASP A 182 24.48 -15.39 9.94
CA ASP A 182 24.87 -15.87 11.25
C ASP A 182 23.74 -15.72 12.31
N GLU A 183 23.94 -16.25 13.50
CA GLU A 183 22.93 -16.22 14.57
C GLU A 183 22.61 -14.78 15.05
N THR A 184 23.59 -13.89 15.03
CA THR A 184 23.42 -12.49 15.46
C THR A 184 22.60 -11.70 14.45
N GLU A 185 22.90 -11.90 13.16
CA GLU A 185 22.14 -11.32 12.05
C GLU A 185 20.69 -11.80 12.05
N LEU A 186 20.47 -13.10 12.27
CA LEU A 186 19.13 -13.67 12.32
C LEU A 186 18.34 -13.17 13.54
N LYS A 187 18.98 -13.02 14.71
CA LYS A 187 18.36 -12.39 15.90
C LYS A 187 17.96 -10.93 15.62
N ARG A 188 18.83 -10.15 14.97
CA ARG A 188 18.52 -8.77 14.58
C ARG A 188 17.36 -8.71 13.60
N MET A 189 17.36 -9.58 12.59
CA MET A 189 16.25 -9.70 11.64
C MET A 189 14.94 -10.04 12.35
N LYS A 190 14.95 -11.03 13.26
CA LYS A 190 13.77 -11.41 14.05
C LYS A 190 13.23 -10.22 14.84
N THR A 191 14.08 -9.54 15.61
CA THR A 191 13.67 -8.38 16.40
C THR A 191 13.04 -7.30 15.53
N ASN A 192 13.65 -6.99 14.39
CA ASN A 192 13.11 -6.00 13.46
C ASN A 192 11.77 -6.45 12.87
N ALA A 193 11.71 -7.67 12.32
CA ALA A 193 10.49 -8.21 11.72
C ALA A 193 9.32 -8.23 12.70
N VAL A 194 9.55 -8.62 13.96
CA VAL A 194 8.51 -8.60 15.01
C VAL A 194 8.03 -7.18 15.32
N ALA A 195 8.95 -6.23 15.46
CA ALA A 195 8.60 -4.83 15.73
C ALA A 195 7.76 -4.22 14.59
N VAL A 196 8.19 -4.41 13.34
CA VAL A 196 7.49 -3.91 12.15
C VAL A 196 6.13 -4.61 11.99
N THR A 197 6.06 -5.92 12.22
CA THR A 197 4.81 -6.71 12.19
C THR A 197 3.78 -6.19 13.20
N ASN A 198 4.21 -5.93 14.44
CA ASN A 198 3.33 -5.41 15.49
C ASN A 198 2.80 -4.01 15.15
N ASN A 199 3.67 -3.13 14.64
CA ASN A 199 3.28 -1.81 14.19
C ASN A 199 2.27 -1.90 13.03
N LEU A 200 2.55 -2.73 12.03
CA LEU A 200 1.69 -2.93 10.87
C LEU A 200 0.29 -3.42 11.25
N ASN A 201 0.21 -4.41 12.14
CA ASN A 201 -1.05 -4.92 12.66
C ASN A 201 -1.85 -3.83 13.41
N LYS A 202 -1.16 -3.00 14.20
CA LYS A 202 -1.80 -1.86 14.89
C LYS A 202 -2.33 -0.83 13.89
N SER A 203 -1.52 -0.45 12.89
CA SER A 203 -1.93 0.51 11.85
C SER A 203 -3.13 0.00 11.05
N CYS A 204 -3.14 -1.29 10.68
CA CYS A 204 -4.28 -1.91 10.00
C CYS A 204 -5.57 -1.81 10.84
N LYS A 205 -5.49 -2.16 12.14
CA LYS A 205 -6.63 -2.02 13.05
C LYS A 205 -7.11 -0.58 13.18
N ASN A 206 -6.20 0.38 13.26
CA ASN A 206 -6.53 1.80 13.35
C ASN A 206 -7.26 2.30 12.10
N LEU A 207 -6.76 1.97 10.90
CA LEU A 207 -7.43 2.35 9.65
C LEU A 207 -8.81 1.71 9.54
N LEU A 208 -8.94 0.41 9.83
CA LEU A 208 -10.23 -0.29 9.78
C LEU A 208 -11.23 0.28 10.79
N LYS A 209 -10.78 0.60 12.01
CA LYS A 209 -11.61 1.27 13.01
C LYS A 209 -12.07 2.64 12.52
N HIS A 210 -11.16 3.44 11.98
CA HIS A 210 -11.50 4.76 11.42
C HIS A 210 -12.49 4.65 10.24
N ALA A 211 -12.29 3.67 9.35
CA ALA A 211 -13.20 3.35 8.25
C ALA A 211 -14.62 3.06 8.77
N TYR A 212 -14.71 2.19 9.78
CA TYR A 212 -15.96 1.76 10.39
C TYR A 212 -16.66 2.91 11.14
N ASP A 213 -15.93 3.63 12.00
CA ASP A 213 -16.47 4.74 12.79
C ASP A 213 -16.98 5.85 11.85
N GLY A 214 -16.23 6.20 10.81
CA GLY A 214 -16.66 7.19 9.83
C GLY A 214 -17.93 6.78 9.07
N ALA A 215 -18.13 5.47 8.83
CA ALA A 215 -19.35 4.97 8.20
C ALA A 215 -20.53 4.99 9.18
N LYS A 216 -20.32 4.49 10.39
CA LYS A 216 -21.31 4.45 11.48
C LYS A 216 -21.82 5.86 11.84
N ASN A 217 -20.91 6.82 11.93
CA ASN A 217 -21.18 8.20 12.31
C ASN A 217 -21.57 9.08 11.11
N LYS A 218 -21.62 8.54 9.89
CA LYS A 218 -21.91 9.28 8.64
C LYS A 218 -20.97 10.47 8.39
N GLU A 219 -19.69 10.30 8.69
CA GLU A 219 -18.65 11.32 8.52
C GLU A 219 -18.06 11.37 7.09
N TRP A 220 -18.28 10.31 6.30
CA TRP A 220 -17.80 10.24 4.92
C TRP A 220 -18.54 11.24 4.03
N LYS A 221 -17.77 12.06 3.33
CA LYS A 221 -18.25 12.90 2.23
C LYS A 221 -17.81 12.27 0.92
N TYR A 222 -18.75 12.02 0.02
CA TYR A 222 -18.49 11.35 -1.25
C TYR A 222 -18.44 12.34 -2.41
N CYS A 223 -17.69 12.01 -3.46
CA CYS A 223 -17.69 12.73 -4.72
C CYS A 223 -19.00 12.45 -5.46
N GLU A 224 -19.91 13.43 -5.53
CA GLU A 224 -21.27 13.23 -6.06
C GLU A 224 -21.28 12.77 -7.52
N ASP A 225 -20.35 13.28 -8.31
CA ASP A 225 -20.12 12.95 -9.71
C ASP A 225 -19.69 11.48 -9.92
N LEU A 226 -19.07 10.86 -8.91
CA LEU A 226 -18.72 9.43 -8.93
C LEU A 226 -19.84 8.54 -8.34
N MET A 227 -20.76 9.13 -7.58
CA MET A 227 -21.86 8.42 -6.93
C MET A 227 -23.13 8.34 -7.80
N GLY A 228 -23.23 9.18 -8.84
CA GLY A 228 -24.35 9.16 -9.80
C GLY A 228 -24.56 7.79 -10.45
N ASP A 229 -23.48 7.06 -10.70
CA ASP A 229 -23.49 5.71 -11.29
C ASP A 229 -23.96 4.60 -10.32
N LEU A 230 -24.00 4.86 -9.01
CA LEU A 230 -24.49 3.90 -8.01
C LEU A 230 -26.00 4.04 -7.76
N LYS A 231 -26.58 5.23 -7.99
CA LYS A 231 -28.02 5.48 -7.80
C LYS A 231 -28.88 4.88 -8.91
N SER A 232 -28.32 4.62 -10.09
CA SER A 232 -28.99 3.93 -11.19
C SER A 232 -29.02 2.41 -11.03
N GLY A 233 -28.26 1.84 -10.07
CA GLY A 233 -28.24 0.42 -9.74
C GLY A 233 -29.26 -0.02 -8.67
N THR A 234 -30.01 0.93 -8.09
CA THR A 234 -31.18 0.63 -7.24
C THR A 234 -32.46 1.00 -7.97
N MET A 235 -32.75 0.28 -9.04
CA MET A 235 -34.11 0.10 -9.53
C MET A 235 -34.49 -1.38 -9.40
N GLU A 236 -35.66 -1.59 -8.81
CA GLU A 236 -36.44 -2.83 -8.74
C GLU A 236 -35.97 -3.89 -7.73
N GLN A 237 -36.35 -3.68 -6.47
CA GLN A 237 -36.91 -4.79 -5.68
C GLN A 237 -38.44 -4.69 -5.77
N ASN A 238 -39.03 -5.61 -6.53
CA ASN A 238 -40.46 -5.94 -6.48
C ASN A 238 -40.84 -6.49 -5.11
#